data_AF-A0A251N833-F1
#
_entry.id   AF-A0A251N833-F1
#
_cell.length_a   1.000
_cell.length_b   1.000
_cell.length_c   1.000
_cell.angle_alpha   90.00
_cell.angle_beta   90.00
_cell.angle_gamma   90.00
#
_symmetry.space_group_name_H-M   'P 1'
#
loop_
_entity.id
_entity.type
_entity.pdbx_description
1 polymer ?
#
loop_
_entity_poly.entity_id
_entity_poly.type
_entity_poly.pdbx_seq_one_letter_code
_entity_poly.pdbx_strand_id
1 'polypeptide(L)'
;MTDHGPRSKIFLAISSSWTEMANRFSRIQGELALAFGELLGKLWAPGRTPVAPRPFKTKLARFAPQFSGHNQHDSQELLAFLLDGLHEDLNRVKHKPYVNFRDADVRPDEDVADEYLANHIARNDSIIVDVCQVSMSLKKLYVKKLLVNETCNFLL
;
A
#
# COMPACT_ATOMS: atom_id res chain seq x y z
N MET A 1 6.68 -2.50 -34.51
CA MET A 1 5.28 -2.14 -34.19
C MET A 1 5.04 -2.54 -32.74
N THR A 2 5.36 -1.64 -31.81
CA THR A 2 5.22 -1.87 -30.36
C THR A 2 3.80 -1.48 -29.96
N ASP A 3 3.00 -2.48 -29.62
CA ASP A 3 1.65 -2.31 -29.06
C ASP A 3 1.74 -1.63 -27.69
N HIS A 4 1.48 -0.32 -27.64
CA HIS A 4 1.41 0.47 -26.40
C HIS A 4 -0.02 0.45 -25.83
N GLY A 5 -0.56 -0.75 -25.61
CA GLY A 5 -1.83 -0.92 -24.90
C GLY A 5 -1.75 -0.49 -23.43
N PRO A 6 -2.87 -0.39 -22.70
CA PRO A 6 -2.90 0.00 -21.27
C PRO A 6 -1.95 -0.80 -20.37
N ARG A 7 -1.66 -2.05 -20.77
CA ARG A 7 -0.69 -2.96 -20.14
C ARG A 7 0.73 -2.40 -20.12
N SER A 8 1.16 -1.65 -21.14
CA SER A 8 2.51 -1.10 -21.21
C SER A 8 2.69 0.09 -20.27
N LYS A 9 1.63 0.88 -20.01
CA LYS A 9 1.71 2.02 -19.09
C LYS A 9 1.82 1.57 -17.64
N ILE A 10 1.03 0.57 -17.23
CA ILE A 10 1.12 -0.05 -15.90
C ILE A 10 2.49 -0.71 -15.73
N PHE A 11 2.96 -1.44 -16.74
CA PHE A 11 4.28 -2.09 -16.71
C PHE A 11 5.44 -1.07 -16.60
N LEU A 12 5.43 0.01 -17.40
CA LEU A 12 6.46 1.06 -17.35
C LEU A 12 6.40 1.86 -16.04
N ALA A 13 5.22 2.12 -15.50
CA ALA A 13 5.07 2.76 -14.20
C ALA A 13 5.55 1.86 -13.04
N ILE A 14 5.49 0.54 -13.21
CA ILE A 14 5.77 -0.42 -12.14
C ILE A 14 7.19 -1.02 -12.17
N SER A 15 7.83 -1.22 -13.32
CA SER A 15 9.09 -1.98 -13.36
C SER A 15 10.35 -1.13 -13.25
N SER A 16 10.44 0.01 -13.96
CA SER A 16 11.67 0.83 -13.98
C SER A 16 11.69 1.92 -12.91
N SER A 17 10.52 2.42 -12.51
CA SER A 17 10.41 3.52 -11.53
C SER A 17 10.56 3.04 -10.08
N TRP A 18 10.26 1.77 -9.78
CA TRP A 18 10.16 1.30 -8.40
C TRP A 18 11.53 1.17 -7.71
N THR A 19 12.60 0.88 -8.46
CA THR A 19 13.98 0.90 -7.96
C THR A 19 14.40 2.28 -7.46
N GLU A 20 13.94 3.35 -8.11
CA GLU A 20 14.26 4.73 -7.73
C GLU A 20 13.31 5.26 -6.63
N MET A 21 12.07 4.76 -6.61
CA MET A 21 11.05 5.15 -5.65
C MET A 21 11.10 4.38 -4.32
N ALA A 22 11.90 3.30 -4.25
CA ALA A 22 12.04 2.48 -3.06
C ALA A 22 12.47 3.32 -1.84
N ASN A 23 11.58 3.41 -0.86
CA ASN A 23 11.82 4.10 0.38
C ASN A 23 12.68 3.26 1.31
N ARG A 24 13.99 3.49 1.32
CA ARG A 24 14.94 2.81 2.22
C ARG A 24 14.70 3.08 3.71
N PHE A 25 13.87 4.06 4.05
CA PHE A 25 13.47 4.36 5.43
C PHE A 25 12.18 3.63 5.86
N SER A 26 11.54 2.89 4.95
CA SER A 26 10.39 2.06 5.32
C SER A 26 10.83 0.89 6.22
N ARG A 27 9.86 0.28 6.92
CA ARG A 27 10.09 -0.87 7.81
C ARG A 27 10.79 -2.04 7.12
N ILE A 28 10.59 -2.21 5.81
CA ILE A 28 11.16 -3.29 4.99
C ILE A 28 12.12 -2.76 3.91
N GLN A 29 12.55 -1.50 4.06
CA GLN A 29 13.62 -0.84 3.30
C GLN A 29 13.47 -0.88 1.77
N GLY A 30 12.24 -0.96 1.25
CA GLY A 30 11.99 -1.07 -0.19
C GLY A 30 12.11 -2.50 -0.75
N GLU A 31 12.48 -3.49 0.08
CA GLU A 31 12.78 -4.84 -0.40
C GLU A 31 11.55 -5.56 -0.97
N LEU A 32 10.35 -5.28 -0.47
CA LEU A 32 9.12 -5.91 -0.97
C LEU A 32 8.74 -5.33 -2.33
N ALA A 33 8.81 -4.00 -2.47
CA ALA A 33 8.57 -3.33 -3.75
C ALA A 33 9.55 -3.81 -4.83
N LEU A 34 10.84 -3.92 -4.52
CA LEU A 34 11.84 -4.44 -5.44
C LEU A 34 11.53 -5.88 -5.88
N ALA A 35 11.28 -6.78 -4.92
CA ALA A 35 11.00 -8.19 -5.22
C ALA A 35 9.69 -8.37 -6.02
N PHE A 36 8.69 -7.53 -5.76
CA PHE A 36 7.45 -7.52 -6.52
C PHE A 36 7.65 -7.01 -7.96
N GLY A 37 8.41 -5.92 -8.13
CA GLY A 37 8.78 -5.40 -9.45
C GLY A 37 9.56 -6.42 -10.30
N GLU A 38 10.51 -7.13 -9.70
CA GLU A 38 11.23 -8.23 -10.38
C GLU A 38 10.29 -9.38 -10.79
N LEU A 39 9.34 -9.76 -9.92
CA LEU A 39 8.37 -10.80 -10.23
C LEU A 39 7.48 -10.40 -11.41
N LEU A 40 6.98 -9.16 -11.41
CA LEU A 40 6.18 -8.62 -12.53
C LEU A 40 6.99 -8.57 -13.82
N GLY A 41 8.26 -8.14 -13.75
CA GLY A 41 9.17 -8.14 -14.90
C GLY A 41 9.30 -9.52 -15.55
N LYS A 42 9.40 -10.58 -14.74
CA LYS A 42 9.46 -11.98 -15.22
C LYS A 42 8.13 -12.45 -15.79
N LEU A 43 7.01 -12.14 -15.14
CA LEU A 43 5.68 -12.57 -15.56
C LEU A 43 5.22 -11.89 -16.88
N TRP A 44 5.68 -10.66 -17.13
CA TRP A 44 5.36 -9.89 -18.34
C TRP A 44 6.43 -10.02 -19.44
N ALA A 45 7.48 -10.81 -19.21
CA ALA A 45 8.48 -11.09 -20.22
C ALA A 45 7.86 -11.83 -21.43
N PRO A 46 8.37 -11.60 -22.65
CA PRO A 46 7.94 -12.35 -23.81
C PRO A 46 8.30 -13.84 -23.63
N GLY A 47 7.32 -14.72 -23.87
CA GLY A 47 7.43 -16.15 -23.58
C GLY A 47 6.73 -16.50 -22.28
N ARG A 48 5.57 -17.17 -22.39
CA ARG A 48 4.71 -17.52 -21.25
C ARG A 48 5.26 -18.73 -20.50
N THR A 49 6.33 -18.55 -19.75
CA THR A 49 6.88 -19.60 -18.88
C THR A 49 6.35 -19.45 -17.45
N PRO A 50 6.01 -20.54 -16.75
CA PRO A 50 5.67 -20.47 -15.33
C PRO A 50 6.84 -19.93 -14.51
N VAL A 51 6.56 -18.96 -13.64
CA VAL A 51 7.57 -18.35 -12.74
C VAL A 51 7.24 -18.71 -11.31
N ALA A 52 8.21 -19.32 -10.60
CA ALA A 52 8.07 -19.57 -9.17
C ALA A 52 8.43 -18.30 -8.36
N PRO A 53 7.50 -17.72 -7.57
CA PRO A 53 7.71 -16.44 -6.89
C PRO A 53 8.50 -16.57 -5.58
N ARG A 54 9.52 -17.43 -5.52
CA ARG A 54 10.26 -17.73 -4.27
C ARG A 54 10.89 -16.49 -3.62
N PRO A 55 11.61 -15.62 -4.35
CA PRO A 55 12.21 -14.43 -3.74
C PRO A 55 11.16 -13.49 -3.14
N PHE A 56 10.06 -13.27 -3.88
CA PHE A 56 8.94 -12.46 -3.43
C PHE A 56 8.28 -13.06 -2.18
N LYS A 57 7.98 -14.36 -2.17
CA LYS A 57 7.40 -15.05 -1.00
C LYS A 57 8.28 -14.87 0.24
N THR A 58 9.59 -14.99 0.11
CA THR A 58 10.52 -14.80 1.23
C THR A 58 10.46 -13.38 1.79
N LYS A 59 10.44 -12.35 0.94
CA LYS A 59 10.35 -10.95 1.40
C LYS A 59 8.99 -10.64 2.03
N LEU A 60 7.90 -11.12 1.42
CA LEU A 60 6.55 -11.01 1.97
C LEU A 60 6.45 -11.64 3.36
N ALA A 61 7.02 -12.84 3.54
CA ALA A 61 7.00 -13.54 4.82
C ALA A 61 7.80 -12.83 5.93
N ARG A 62 8.78 -11.97 5.60
CA ARG A 62 9.45 -11.11 6.60
C ARG A 62 8.54 -9.99 7.10
N PHE A 63 7.64 -9.50 6.24
CA PHE A 63 6.69 -8.45 6.58
C PHE A 63 5.44 -9.01 7.27
N ALA A 64 4.92 -10.11 6.75
CA ALA A 64 3.73 -10.79 7.23
C ALA A 64 4.06 -12.28 7.50
N PRO A 65 4.60 -12.59 8.69
CA PRO A 65 5.08 -13.93 9.05
C PRO A 65 4.03 -15.04 8.92
N GLN A 66 2.72 -14.71 8.96
CA GLN A 66 1.67 -15.70 8.76
C GLN A 66 1.76 -16.39 7.39
N PHE A 67 2.33 -15.74 6.36
CA PHE A 67 2.50 -16.31 5.01
C PHE A 67 3.81 -17.09 4.82
N SER A 68 4.60 -17.28 5.89
CA SER A 68 5.84 -18.08 5.83
C SER A 68 5.60 -19.57 5.58
N GLY A 69 4.42 -20.06 5.96
CA GLY A 69 4.03 -21.46 5.84
C GLY A 69 3.67 -21.90 4.42
N HIS A 70 3.12 -23.12 4.34
CA HIS A 70 2.57 -23.71 3.12
C HIS A 70 1.08 -24.02 3.25
N ASN A 71 0.45 -23.45 4.28
CA ASN A 71 -0.98 -23.58 4.50
C ASN A 71 -1.76 -22.78 3.45
N GLN A 72 -3.04 -23.10 3.29
CA GLN A 72 -3.95 -22.25 2.52
C GLN A 72 -4.21 -20.97 3.30
N HIS A 73 -4.32 -19.85 2.59
CA HIS A 73 -4.57 -18.54 3.16
C HIS A 73 -5.69 -17.84 2.39
N ASP A 74 -6.33 -16.88 3.06
CA ASP A 74 -7.28 -16.00 2.40
C ASP A 74 -6.54 -15.04 1.45
N SER A 75 -6.96 -15.03 0.19
CA SER A 75 -6.40 -14.14 -0.84
C SER A 75 -6.67 -12.66 -0.53
N GLN A 76 -7.76 -12.34 0.17
CA GLN A 76 -8.09 -10.97 0.55
C GLN A 76 -7.14 -10.46 1.63
N GLU A 77 -6.80 -11.32 2.60
CA GLU A 77 -5.81 -11.01 3.63
C GLU A 77 -4.44 -10.76 2.98
N LEU A 78 -4.00 -11.67 2.10
CA LEU A 78 -2.76 -11.54 1.35
C LEU A 78 -2.69 -10.21 0.57
N LEU A 79 -3.78 -9.86 -0.12
CA LEU A 79 -3.85 -8.64 -0.90
C LEU A 79 -3.76 -7.39 -0.01
N ALA A 80 -4.42 -7.38 1.14
CA ALA A 80 -4.35 -6.28 2.09
C ALA A 80 -2.92 -6.04 2.59
N PHE A 81 -2.22 -7.10 3.04
CA PHE A 81 -0.83 -7.00 3.47
C PHE A 81 0.12 -6.58 2.35
N LEU A 82 -0.10 -7.10 1.14
CA LEU A 82 0.72 -6.73 -0.01
C LEU A 82 0.56 -5.25 -0.34
N LEU A 83 -0.67 -4.74 -0.39
CA LEU A 83 -0.94 -3.33 -0.70
C LEU A 83 -0.37 -2.40 0.38
N ASP A 84 -0.49 -2.76 1.65
CA ASP A 84 0.08 -1.98 2.76
C ASP A 84 1.61 -1.95 2.70
N GLY A 85 2.26 -3.12 2.55
CA GLY A 85 3.71 -3.22 2.44
C GLY A 85 4.26 -2.47 1.22
N LEU A 86 3.60 -2.57 0.07
CA LEU A 86 3.97 -1.81 -1.13
C LEU A 86 3.71 -0.32 -0.96
N HIS A 87 2.63 0.08 -0.28
CA HIS A 87 2.37 1.48 0.01
C HIS A 87 3.52 2.08 0.83
N GLU A 88 3.93 1.42 1.92
CA GLU A 88 5.01 1.87 2.78
C GLU A 88 6.37 1.93 2.06
N ASP A 89 6.68 0.91 1.26
CA ASP A 89 7.92 0.85 0.47
C ASP A 89 8.00 1.87 -0.65
N LEU A 90 6.86 2.37 -1.13
CA LEU A 90 6.78 3.35 -2.21
C LEU A 90 6.30 4.72 -1.71
N ASN A 91 6.18 4.88 -0.39
CA ASN A 91 5.73 6.13 0.20
C ASN A 91 6.82 7.21 0.02
N ARG A 92 6.45 8.28 -0.66
CA ARG A 92 7.30 9.45 -0.91
C ARG A 92 7.54 10.24 0.37
N VAL A 93 6.64 10.14 1.36
CA VAL A 93 6.83 10.69 2.70
C VAL A 93 7.78 9.79 3.50
N LYS A 94 9.05 10.17 3.55
CA LYS A 94 10.11 9.42 4.26
C LYS A 94 10.08 9.60 5.77
N HIS A 95 9.72 10.79 6.22
CA HIS A 95 9.59 11.13 7.64
C HIS A 95 8.14 11.49 7.91
N LYS A 96 7.39 10.54 8.47
CA LYS A 96 5.99 10.77 8.83
C LYS A 96 5.94 11.80 9.96
N PRO A 97 5.30 12.97 9.77
CA PRO A 97 5.17 13.95 10.83
C PRO A 97 4.47 13.31 12.04
N TYR A 98 5.00 13.60 13.23
CA TYR A 98 4.35 13.19 14.46
C TYR A 98 3.08 14.02 14.63
N VAL A 99 1.95 13.34 14.76
CA VAL A 99 0.64 13.96 14.97
C VAL A 99 0.23 13.64 16.40
N ASN A 100 0.11 14.68 17.22
CA ASN A 100 -0.57 14.57 18.50
C ASN A 100 -2.07 14.56 18.21
N PHE A 101 -2.68 13.37 18.23
CA PHE A 101 -4.13 13.29 18.26
C PHE A 101 -4.59 13.90 19.59
N ARG A 102 -5.27 15.04 19.51
CA ARG A 102 -5.98 15.60 20.66
C ARG A 102 -7.27 14.81 20.79
N ASP A 103 -7.59 14.35 22.00
CA ASP A 103 -8.81 13.59 22.26
C ASP A 103 -10.04 14.37 21.78
N ALA A 104 -11.00 13.63 21.21
CA ALA A 104 -12.17 14.17 20.50
C ALA A 104 -13.20 14.86 21.42
N ASP A 105 -13.00 14.81 22.74
CA ASP A 105 -14.03 15.02 23.75
C ASP A 105 -14.71 16.41 23.77
N VAL A 106 -14.24 17.38 22.97
CA VAL A 106 -14.84 18.74 22.91
C VAL A 106 -14.95 19.30 21.49
N ARG A 107 -14.61 18.56 20.43
CA ARG A 107 -14.51 19.11 19.06
C ARG A 107 -15.61 18.59 18.13
N PRO A 108 -16.10 19.39 17.17
CA PRO A 108 -17.01 18.91 16.15
C PRO A 108 -16.40 17.78 15.32
N ASP A 109 -17.17 16.72 15.05
CA ASP A 109 -16.74 15.57 14.25
C ASP A 109 -16.23 15.97 12.86
N GLU A 110 -16.75 17.06 12.28
CA GLU A 110 -16.31 17.56 10.98
C GLU A 110 -14.87 18.08 11.03
N ASP A 111 -14.52 18.84 12.07
CA ASP A 111 -13.17 19.37 12.26
C ASP A 111 -12.17 18.23 12.53
N VAL A 112 -12.61 17.24 13.30
CA VAL A 112 -11.84 16.04 13.60
C VAL A 112 -11.61 15.24 12.31
N ALA A 113 -12.65 15.02 11.49
CA ALA A 113 -12.55 14.32 10.22
C ALA A 113 -11.63 15.03 9.21
N ASP A 114 -11.70 16.36 9.11
CA ASP A 114 -10.85 17.14 8.23
C ASP A 114 -9.39 17.13 8.69
N GLU A 115 -9.13 17.16 10.00
CA GLU A 115 -7.78 16.97 10.55
C GLU A 115 -7.23 15.57 10.29
N TYR A 116 -8.05 14.52 10.49
CA TYR A 116 -7.66 13.14 10.15
C TYR A 116 -7.31 13.01 8.66
N LEU A 117 -8.10 13.62 7.78
CA LEU A 117 -7.85 13.59 6.34
C LEU A 117 -6.56 14.33 5.98
N ALA A 118 -6.35 15.52 6.51
CA ALA A 118 -5.12 16.30 6.30
C ALA A 118 -3.88 15.52 6.77
N ASN A 119 -3.95 14.92 7.96
CA ASN A 119 -2.90 14.08 8.51
C ASN A 119 -2.67 12.82 7.67
N HIS A 120 -3.73 12.21 7.15
CA HIS A 120 -3.63 11.04 6.30
C HIS A 120 -2.94 11.38 4.97
N ILE A 121 -3.30 12.48 4.31
CA ILE A 121 -2.65 12.94 3.07
C ILE A 121 -1.18 13.31 3.34
N ALA A 122 -0.89 14.00 4.44
CA ALA A 122 0.47 14.40 4.80
C ALA A 122 1.42 13.23 5.11
N ARG A 123 0.87 12.04 5.41
CA ARG A 123 1.63 10.84 5.79
C ARG A 123 1.66 9.77 4.71
N ASN A 124 0.74 9.80 3.75
CA ASN A 124 0.52 8.71 2.80
C ASN A 124 0.49 9.26 1.36
N ASP A 125 1.66 9.26 0.71
CA ASP A 125 1.81 9.63 -0.70
C ASP A 125 2.57 8.51 -1.43
N SER A 126 1.85 7.66 -2.15
CA SER A 126 2.49 6.61 -2.94
C SER A 126 1.67 6.25 -4.18
N ILE A 127 2.29 5.57 -5.13
CA ILE A 127 1.58 5.09 -6.33
C ILE A 127 0.41 4.15 -6.00
N ILE A 128 0.47 3.45 -4.86
CA ILE A 128 -0.65 2.62 -4.39
C ILE A 128 -1.83 3.51 -3.96
N VAL A 129 -1.57 4.67 -3.36
CA VAL A 129 -2.61 5.68 -3.08
C VAL A 129 -3.17 6.21 -4.41
N ASP A 130 -2.29 6.56 -5.35
CA ASP A 130 -2.67 7.12 -6.65
C ASP A 130 -3.52 6.16 -7.50
N VAL A 131 -3.26 4.85 -7.42
CA VAL A 131 -3.93 3.85 -8.27
C VAL A 131 -5.12 3.20 -7.57
N CYS A 132 -4.99 2.88 -6.28
CA CYS A 132 -6.01 2.12 -5.55
C CYS A 132 -6.89 2.99 -4.65
N GLN A 133 -6.47 4.20 -4.29
CA GLN A 133 -7.19 5.07 -3.34
C GLN A 133 -7.84 6.31 -3.98
N VAL A 134 -7.97 6.35 -5.31
CA VAL A 134 -8.58 7.44 -6.13
C VAL A 134 -9.95 7.92 -5.62
N SER A 135 -10.62 7.16 -4.76
CA SER A 135 -11.90 7.54 -4.17
C SER A 135 -11.76 8.17 -2.76
N MET A 136 -10.92 9.20 -2.58
CA MET A 136 -10.81 9.87 -1.29
C MET A 136 -11.98 10.81 -0.96
N SER A 137 -12.81 11.19 -1.93
CA SER A 137 -14.10 11.84 -1.64
C SER A 137 -15.03 10.94 -0.81
N LEU A 138 -14.89 9.61 -0.88
CA LEU A 138 -15.63 8.66 -0.04
C LEU A 138 -15.00 8.43 1.34
N LYS A 139 -13.69 8.69 1.54
CA LYS A 139 -13.06 8.58 2.88
C LYS A 139 -13.55 9.66 3.84
N LYS A 140 -13.85 10.88 3.36
CA LYS A 140 -14.54 11.91 4.18
C LYS A 140 -15.88 11.38 4.71
N LEU A 141 -16.63 10.63 3.88
CA LEU A 141 -17.88 10.00 4.29
C LEU A 141 -17.66 8.81 5.25
N TYR A 142 -16.62 8.01 5.06
CA TYR A 142 -16.31 6.83 5.89
C TYR A 142 -15.77 7.20 7.28
N VAL A 143 -14.88 8.21 7.36
CA VAL A 143 -14.41 8.77 8.63
C VAL A 143 -15.55 9.49 9.35
N LYS A 144 -16.39 10.26 8.62
CA LYS A 144 -17.61 10.84 9.19
C LYS A 144 -18.58 9.76 9.70
N LYS A 145 -18.63 8.58 9.08
CA LYS A 145 -19.47 7.46 9.53
C LYS A 145 -18.88 6.66 10.70
N LEU A 146 -17.56 6.57 10.81
CA LEU A 146 -16.84 5.90 11.91
C LEU A 146 -16.78 6.76 13.18
N LEU A 147 -16.73 8.08 13.06
CA LEU A 147 -16.80 8.98 14.22
C LEU A 147 -18.24 9.13 14.74
N VAL A 148 -19.24 9.06 13.85
CA VAL A 148 -20.66 9.16 14.22
C VAL A 148 -21.25 7.84 14.76
N ASN A 149 -20.71 6.68 14.37
CA ASN A 149 -21.14 5.40 14.94
C ASN A 149 -20.13 4.95 16.00
N GLU A 150 -20.43 5.25 17.27
CA GLU A 150 -19.88 4.46 18.37
C GLU A 150 -20.03 2.96 18.07
N THR A 151 -18.99 2.20 18.40
CA THR A 151 -18.77 0.75 18.19
C THR A 151 -17.99 0.37 16.93
N CYS A 152 -16.65 0.46 17.01
CA CYS A 152 -15.80 -0.61 16.48
C CYS A 152 -14.39 -0.54 17.08
N ASN A 153 -14.20 -1.25 18.20
CA ASN A 153 -12.95 -1.95 18.50
C ASN A 153 -12.56 -2.79 17.27
N PHE A 154 -11.62 -2.34 16.45
CA PHE A 154 -10.76 -3.20 15.63
C PHE A 154 -9.61 -2.37 15.07
N LEU A 155 -8.57 -2.22 15.88
CA LEU A 155 -7.17 -2.00 15.48
C LEU A 155 -6.29 -2.33 16.69
N LEU A 156 -6.29 -3.62 17.03
CA LEU A 156 -5.13 -4.34 17.57
C LEU A 156 -4.69 -5.33 16.51
#